data_AF-A0A455U071-F1
#
_entry.id   AF-A0A455U071-F1
#
_cell.length_a   1.000
_cell.length_b   1.000
_cell.length_c   1.000
_cell.angle_alpha   90.00
_cell.angle_beta   90.00
_cell.angle_gamma   90.00
#
_symmetry.space_group_name_H-M   'P 1'
#
loop_
_entity.id
_entity.type
_entity.pdbx_description
1 polymer ?
#
loop_
_entity_poly.entity_id
_entity_poly.type
_entity_poly.pdbx_seq_one_letter_code
_entity_poly.pdbx_strand_id
1 'polypeptide(L)'
;MRTLREIDQLRSTLQEHRQRGQRIALVPTMGNLHAGHLALVACARQHADIVVSSLFVNPMQFGPGEDLDGYPRTFDADQAQLIKAGCDVLFAPAVSSLYPNGLDAQTRVHVPMVGEGLCGGSRPGHFDGVSTVVSMLFNLVQPDIACFGEKDYQQLAVIRKLVRDLHMPVEIIGVPIVRAEDGLALSSRNGYLNSEERAKAPALYRTLCTLRSALERGESIEKVLHQGNTTLYDAGFTPDYLELRDTMLGPVSSTTRQAILLAAAKLGPARLIDNLLFNSRLALSVVTENNQTSGHKGIHMHTIMLKAKLHMARVTHAVLNYEGSCAIDGDLLDLAGIRENEQIQIYNVENGERFTTYAIRGEEGSKLISINGAAAHLAAPGHRIIICSYAHYSNTELETHQPALVYLQEGNHVSHTSNIIPVQLA
;
A
#
# COMPACT_ATOMS: atom_id res chain seq x y z
N MET A 1 2.56 36.92 -10.41
CA MET A 1 3.40 35.84 -9.87
C MET A 1 4.86 36.28 -9.81
N ARG A 2 5.56 36.13 -8.68
CA ARG A 2 7.02 36.28 -8.53
C ARG A 2 7.66 34.90 -8.60
N THR A 3 8.73 34.75 -9.36
CA THR A 3 9.48 33.48 -9.43
C THR A 3 10.78 33.61 -8.63
N LEU A 4 10.98 32.72 -7.66
CA LEU A 4 12.09 32.74 -6.72
C LEU A 4 12.84 31.41 -6.80
N ARG A 5 14.18 31.47 -6.81
CA ARG A 5 15.05 30.28 -6.86
C ARG A 5 15.84 30.09 -5.56
N GLU A 6 16.14 31.18 -4.87
CA GLU A 6 16.93 31.17 -3.64
C GLU A 6 16.06 31.15 -2.38
N ILE A 7 16.51 30.40 -1.37
CA ILE A 7 15.81 30.22 -0.09
C ILE A 7 15.64 31.55 0.64
N ASP A 8 16.66 32.39 0.66
CA ASP A 8 16.61 33.67 1.40
C ASP A 8 15.62 34.66 0.78
N GLN A 9 15.51 34.65 -0.56
CA GLN A 9 14.54 35.45 -1.28
C GLN A 9 13.10 34.96 -1.05
N LEU A 10 12.91 33.64 -0.98
CA LEU A 10 11.62 33.05 -0.61
C LEU A 10 11.21 33.48 0.80
N ARG A 11 12.10 33.31 1.77
CA ARG A 11 11.83 33.63 3.18
C ARG A 11 11.52 35.11 3.37
N SER A 12 12.31 36.01 2.79
CA SER A 12 12.08 37.46 2.90
C SER A 12 10.74 37.87 2.28
N THR A 13 10.43 37.37 1.09
CA THR A 13 9.15 37.64 0.41
C THR A 13 7.96 37.18 1.24
N LEU A 14 8.00 35.95 1.77
CA LEU A 14 6.90 35.42 2.58
C LEU A 14 6.79 36.08 3.95
N GLN A 15 7.90 36.53 4.53
CA GLN A 15 7.89 37.23 5.81
C GLN A 15 7.09 38.54 5.75
N GLU A 16 7.17 39.27 4.64
CA GLU A 16 6.35 40.48 4.44
C GLU A 16 4.85 40.17 4.46
N HIS A 17 4.44 39.06 3.86
CA HIS A 17 3.04 38.63 3.86
C HIS A 17 2.58 38.21 5.26
N ARG A 18 3.40 37.45 6.00
CA ARG A 18 3.11 37.08 7.38
C ARG A 18 2.98 38.30 8.30
N GLN A 19 3.85 39.31 8.14
CA GLN A 19 3.77 40.56 8.91
C GLN A 19 2.47 41.34 8.66
N ARG A 20 1.85 41.18 7.49
CA ARG A 20 0.54 41.75 7.15
C ARG A 20 -0.64 40.87 7.61
N GLY A 21 -0.37 39.76 8.31
CA GLY A 21 -1.39 38.82 8.77
C GLY A 21 -2.06 38.02 7.65
N GLN A 22 -1.43 37.94 6.47
CA GLN A 22 -1.97 37.21 5.32
C GLN A 22 -1.72 35.71 5.47
N ARG A 23 -2.73 34.91 5.12
CA ARG A 23 -2.63 33.44 5.10
C ARG A 23 -1.87 32.97 3.85
N ILE A 24 -1.03 31.96 4.02
CA ILE A 24 -0.19 31.39 2.95
C ILE A 24 -0.59 29.94 2.70
N ALA A 25 -0.92 29.62 1.46
CA ALA A 25 -1.12 28.24 1.01
C ALA A 25 0.05 27.76 0.15
N LEU A 26 0.43 26.49 0.32
CA LEU A 26 1.46 25.81 -0.46
C LEU A 26 0.86 24.72 -1.35
N VAL A 27 1.25 24.73 -2.63
CA VAL A 27 1.00 23.66 -3.60
C VAL A 27 2.34 23.10 -4.07
N PRO A 28 2.85 22.01 -3.47
CA PRO A 28 4.12 21.44 -3.89
C PRO A 28 3.95 20.59 -5.15
N THR A 29 4.79 20.82 -6.16
CA THR A 29 4.74 20.09 -7.44
C THR A 29 6.15 19.74 -7.94
N MET A 30 6.22 18.76 -8.83
CA MET A 30 7.45 18.43 -9.58
C MET A 30 7.50 19.05 -10.98
N GLY A 31 6.55 19.93 -11.34
CA GLY A 31 6.42 20.47 -12.70
C GLY A 31 5.67 19.55 -13.67
N ASN A 32 5.75 19.88 -14.97
CA ASN A 32 4.93 19.29 -16.04
C ASN A 32 3.44 19.32 -15.70
N LEU A 33 2.95 20.55 -15.49
CA LEU A 33 1.64 20.81 -14.93
C LEU A 33 0.51 20.43 -15.88
N HIS A 34 -0.61 20.05 -15.29
CA HIS A 34 -1.84 19.65 -15.97
C HIS A 34 -3.03 20.13 -15.14
N ALA A 35 -4.27 19.96 -15.64
CA ALA A 35 -5.48 20.47 -14.98
C ALA A 35 -5.63 20.04 -13.51
N GLY A 36 -5.19 18.82 -13.15
CA GLY A 36 -5.08 18.37 -11.76
C GLY A 36 -4.26 19.30 -10.86
N HIS A 37 -3.10 19.78 -11.32
CA HIS A 37 -2.28 20.73 -10.59
C HIS A 37 -2.94 22.11 -10.48
N LEU A 38 -3.63 22.55 -11.53
CA LEU A 38 -4.33 23.84 -11.52
C LEU A 38 -5.54 23.81 -10.57
N ALA A 39 -6.19 22.66 -10.39
CA ALA A 39 -7.21 22.47 -9.37
C ALA A 39 -6.65 22.62 -7.94
N LEU A 40 -5.40 22.21 -7.69
CA LEU A 40 -4.73 22.45 -6.40
C LEU A 40 -4.54 23.94 -6.15
N VAL A 41 -4.09 24.70 -7.16
CA VAL A 41 -3.89 26.15 -7.06
C VAL A 41 -5.23 26.87 -6.85
N ALA A 42 -6.27 26.45 -7.58
CA ALA A 42 -7.62 26.99 -7.42
C ALA A 42 -8.18 26.73 -6.01
N CYS A 43 -7.98 25.52 -5.47
CA CYS A 43 -8.34 25.20 -4.09
C CYS A 43 -7.54 26.04 -3.10
N ALA A 44 -6.22 26.10 -3.22
CA ALA A 44 -5.35 26.90 -2.35
C ALA A 44 -5.79 28.37 -2.29
N ARG A 45 -6.19 28.95 -3.42
CA ARG A 45 -6.70 30.33 -3.52
C ARG A 45 -7.98 30.57 -2.74
N GLN A 46 -8.83 29.55 -2.56
CA GLN A 46 -10.06 29.65 -1.77
C GLN A 46 -9.78 29.71 -0.26
N HIS A 47 -8.60 29.27 0.17
CA HIS A 47 -8.26 29.12 1.60
C HIS A 47 -7.15 30.07 2.08
N ALA A 48 -6.48 30.80 1.19
CA ALA A 48 -5.37 31.68 1.53
C ALA A 48 -5.25 32.93 0.65
N ASP A 49 -4.67 33.99 1.22
CA ASP A 49 -4.40 35.26 0.54
C ASP A 49 -3.22 35.14 -0.43
N ILE A 50 -2.24 34.30 -0.10
CA ILE A 50 -1.02 34.08 -0.87
C ILE A 50 -0.90 32.62 -1.25
N VAL A 51 -0.79 32.33 -2.55
CA VAL A 51 -0.60 30.98 -3.06
C VAL A 51 0.83 30.81 -3.57
N VAL A 52 1.57 29.92 -2.91
CA VAL A 52 2.91 29.51 -3.27
C VAL A 52 2.85 28.16 -3.97
N SER A 53 3.36 28.05 -5.19
CA SER A 53 3.61 26.76 -5.83
C SER A 53 5.11 26.46 -5.79
N SER A 54 5.50 25.24 -5.42
CA SER A 54 6.87 24.78 -5.68
C SER A 54 6.93 24.01 -6.99
N LEU A 55 8.07 24.11 -7.69
CA LEU A 55 8.38 23.33 -8.89
C LEU A 55 9.78 22.76 -8.70
N PHE A 56 9.83 21.52 -8.21
CA PHE A 56 11.08 20.85 -7.87
C PHE A 56 10.97 19.35 -8.10
N VAL A 57 11.71 18.83 -9.08
CA VAL A 57 11.87 17.37 -9.28
C VAL A 57 12.83 16.87 -8.20
N ASN A 58 12.28 16.30 -7.14
CA ASN A 58 13.04 15.84 -5.99
C ASN A 58 13.78 14.53 -6.32
N PRO A 59 15.12 14.49 -6.37
CA PRO A 59 15.84 13.25 -6.65
C PRO A 59 15.73 12.20 -5.54
N MET A 60 15.49 12.57 -4.28
CA MET A 60 15.42 11.61 -3.15
C MET A 60 14.24 10.64 -3.23
N GLN A 61 13.19 10.99 -3.98
CA GLN A 61 11.99 10.16 -4.11
C GLN A 61 11.99 9.30 -5.38
N PHE A 62 13.14 9.20 -6.08
CA PHE A 62 13.34 8.31 -7.21
C PHE A 62 14.31 7.19 -6.80
N GLY A 63 13.90 5.95 -7.00
CA GLY A 63 14.74 4.78 -6.77
C GLY A 63 15.76 4.53 -7.90
N PRO A 64 16.73 3.63 -7.70
CA PRO A 64 17.63 3.18 -8.75
C PRO A 64 16.86 2.65 -9.97
N GLY A 65 17.16 3.18 -11.16
CA GLY A 65 16.46 2.80 -12.40
C GLY A 65 15.08 3.44 -12.59
N GLU A 66 14.63 4.30 -11.67
CA GLU A 66 13.46 5.15 -11.93
C GLU A 66 13.82 6.36 -12.79
N ASP A 67 12.82 6.85 -13.51
CA ASP A 67 12.99 7.88 -14.55
C ASP A 67 13.14 9.30 -13.98
N LEU A 68 14.27 9.57 -13.32
CA LEU A 68 14.65 10.92 -12.88
C LEU A 68 15.13 11.78 -14.06
N ASP A 69 15.92 11.19 -14.95
CA ASP A 69 16.56 11.89 -16.08
C ASP A 69 15.57 12.20 -17.22
N GLY A 70 14.62 11.29 -17.49
CA GLY A 70 13.56 11.49 -18.47
C GLY A 70 12.30 12.16 -17.92
N TYR A 71 12.28 12.54 -16.62
CA TYR A 71 11.15 13.28 -16.06
C TYR A 71 10.97 14.61 -16.82
N PRO A 72 9.77 14.90 -17.38
CA PRO A 72 9.55 16.07 -18.22
C PRO A 72 9.74 17.37 -17.44
N ARG A 73 10.50 18.31 -18.03
CA ARG A 73 10.77 19.64 -17.45
C ARG A 73 10.27 20.72 -18.41
N THR A 74 9.14 21.32 -18.10
CA THR A 74 8.42 22.29 -18.97
C THR A 74 8.26 23.64 -18.29
N PHE A 75 9.37 24.19 -17.78
CA PHE A 75 9.37 25.34 -16.88
C PHE A 75 8.55 26.54 -17.39
N ASP A 76 8.75 26.97 -18.63
CA ASP A 76 8.05 28.15 -19.18
C ASP A 76 6.54 27.91 -19.32
N ALA A 77 6.15 26.70 -19.75
CA ALA A 77 4.75 26.31 -19.85
C ALA A 77 4.09 26.21 -18.47
N ASP A 78 4.79 25.63 -17.49
CA ASP A 78 4.33 25.53 -16.11
C ASP A 78 4.14 26.92 -15.49
N GLN A 79 5.11 27.82 -15.70
CA GLN A 79 5.04 29.20 -15.23
C GLN A 79 3.83 29.93 -15.82
N ALA A 80 3.59 29.81 -17.13
CA ALA A 80 2.45 30.43 -17.79
C ALA A 80 1.11 29.89 -17.27
N GLN A 81 1.02 28.58 -17.01
CA GLN A 81 -0.18 27.96 -16.43
C GLN A 81 -0.43 28.46 -15.00
N LEU A 82 0.61 28.55 -14.16
CA LEU A 82 0.50 29.04 -12.78
C LEU A 82 0.08 30.52 -12.71
N ILE A 83 0.57 31.36 -13.63
CA ILE A 83 0.12 32.75 -13.73
C ILE A 83 -1.39 32.80 -13.99
N LYS A 84 -1.88 32.02 -14.96
CA LYS A 84 -3.31 31.98 -15.32
C LYS A 84 -4.17 31.42 -14.19
N ALA A 85 -3.66 30.44 -13.44
CA ALA A 85 -4.35 29.89 -12.28
C ALA A 85 -4.33 30.82 -11.05
N GLY A 86 -3.66 31.97 -11.15
CA GLY A 86 -3.56 32.93 -10.07
C GLY A 86 -2.62 32.47 -8.96
N CYS A 87 -1.45 31.95 -9.28
CA CYS A 87 -0.39 31.73 -8.29
C CYS A 87 0.39 33.03 -8.03
N ASP A 88 0.73 33.33 -6.77
CA ASP A 88 1.47 34.55 -6.41
C ASP A 88 2.97 34.35 -6.43
N VAL A 89 3.44 33.19 -5.95
CA VAL A 89 4.88 32.89 -5.83
C VAL A 89 5.16 31.51 -6.40
N LEU A 90 6.07 31.42 -7.36
CA LEU A 90 6.65 30.17 -7.83
C LEU A 90 8.02 30.00 -7.19
N PHE A 91 8.20 28.99 -6.35
CA PHE A 91 9.50 28.58 -5.82
C PHE A 91 10.08 27.45 -6.66
N ALA A 92 11.13 27.73 -7.42
CA ALA A 92 11.77 26.80 -8.34
C ALA A 92 13.28 26.66 -8.05
N PRO A 93 13.65 26.06 -6.91
CA PRO A 93 15.04 25.94 -6.49
C PRO A 93 15.81 24.94 -7.38
N ALA A 94 17.14 25.11 -7.42
CA ALA A 94 18.03 24.08 -7.92
C ALA A 94 18.21 22.95 -6.89
N VAL A 95 18.61 21.77 -7.34
CA VAL A 95 18.96 20.63 -6.45
C VAL A 95 20.02 21.03 -5.43
N SER A 96 21.05 21.78 -5.86
CA SER A 96 22.12 22.26 -4.98
C SER A 96 21.65 23.27 -3.93
N SER A 97 20.52 23.96 -4.15
CA SER A 97 19.96 24.89 -3.17
C SER A 97 19.27 24.15 -2.02
N LEU A 98 18.62 23.00 -2.29
CA LEU A 98 17.98 22.18 -1.27
C LEU A 98 18.93 21.14 -0.67
N TYR A 99 19.84 20.58 -1.47
CA TYR A 99 20.77 19.52 -1.08
C TYR A 99 22.24 19.95 -1.33
N PRO A 100 22.76 20.97 -0.63
CA PRO A 100 24.09 21.51 -0.88
C PRO A 100 25.23 20.51 -0.65
N ASN A 101 25.00 19.50 0.19
CA ASN A 101 25.98 18.46 0.52
C ASN A 101 25.68 17.11 -0.16
N GLY A 102 24.81 17.10 -1.17
CA GLY A 102 24.33 15.86 -1.79
C GLY A 102 23.28 15.11 -0.95
N LEU A 103 22.86 13.93 -1.43
CA LEU A 103 21.75 13.16 -0.84
C LEU A 103 22.19 12.17 0.24
N ASP A 104 23.46 11.76 0.24
CA ASP A 104 23.98 10.73 1.15
C ASP A 104 24.05 11.24 2.60
N ALA A 105 24.44 12.50 2.78
CA ALA A 105 24.53 13.16 4.08
C ALA A 105 23.25 13.92 4.48
N GLN A 106 22.18 13.82 3.67
CA GLN A 106 20.94 14.56 3.90
C GLN A 106 20.16 13.96 5.07
N THR A 107 19.75 14.79 6.04
CA THR A 107 18.79 14.38 7.08
C THR A 107 17.48 13.91 6.44
N ARG A 108 16.97 12.77 6.91
CA ARG A 108 15.78 12.12 6.39
C ARG A 108 14.67 12.08 7.43
N VAL A 109 13.44 12.13 6.96
CA VAL A 109 12.24 11.96 7.79
C VAL A 109 11.56 10.67 7.38
N HIS A 110 11.50 9.69 8.27
CA HIS A 110 10.80 8.42 8.01
C HIS A 110 9.41 8.43 8.66
N VAL A 111 8.38 8.03 7.90
CA VAL A 111 6.99 7.96 8.39
C VAL A 111 6.53 6.49 8.39
N PRO A 112 6.55 5.81 9.55
CA PRO A 112 6.31 4.37 9.60
C PRO A 112 4.84 4.00 9.30
N MET A 113 4.62 2.73 8.98
CA MET A 113 3.33 2.10 8.69
C MET A 113 2.66 2.58 7.40
N VAL A 114 2.22 3.84 7.34
CA VAL A 114 1.42 4.36 6.19
C VAL A 114 2.24 4.43 4.89
N GLY A 115 3.56 4.57 5.02
CA GLY A 115 4.51 4.53 3.90
C GLY A 115 4.95 3.12 3.49
N GLU A 116 4.49 2.07 4.18
CA GLU A 116 4.86 0.68 3.89
C GLU A 116 3.78 -0.01 3.04
N GLY A 117 4.16 -1.05 2.28
CA GLY A 117 3.26 -1.73 1.33
C GLY A 117 2.79 -0.79 0.20
N LEU A 118 1.85 -1.24 -0.63
CA LEU A 118 1.33 -0.47 -1.77
C LEU A 118 2.47 0.15 -2.60
N CYS A 119 2.42 1.46 -2.90
CA CYS A 119 3.51 2.13 -3.61
C CYS A 119 4.84 2.12 -2.84
N GLY A 120 4.81 2.07 -1.51
CA GLY A 120 6.02 2.05 -0.68
C GLY A 120 6.74 0.70 -0.72
N GLY A 121 5.98 -0.39 -0.83
CA GLY A 121 6.51 -1.74 -1.06
C GLY A 121 7.15 -1.85 -2.45
N SER A 122 6.50 -1.32 -3.48
CA SER A 122 7.03 -1.35 -4.85
C SER A 122 8.16 -0.33 -5.09
N ARG A 123 8.32 0.67 -4.22
CA ARG A 123 9.30 1.76 -4.35
C ARG A 123 9.99 2.07 -3.00
N PRO A 124 10.90 1.19 -2.53
CA PRO A 124 11.60 1.39 -1.26
C PRO A 124 12.28 2.76 -1.17
N GLY A 125 12.11 3.46 -0.05
CA GLY A 125 12.66 4.79 0.19
C GLY A 125 11.92 5.96 -0.50
N HIS A 126 10.95 5.69 -1.39
CA HIS A 126 10.20 6.74 -2.08
C HIS A 126 9.54 7.72 -1.12
N PHE A 127 8.81 7.20 -0.11
CA PHE A 127 8.09 8.05 0.83
C PHE A 127 9.00 8.76 1.82
N ASP A 128 10.19 8.24 2.13
CA ASP A 128 11.21 8.97 2.89
C ASP A 128 11.71 10.20 2.11
N GLY A 129 11.88 10.06 0.80
CA GLY A 129 12.19 11.18 -0.09
C GLY A 129 11.08 12.24 -0.09
N VAL A 130 9.82 11.80 -0.15
CA VAL A 130 8.63 12.68 -0.13
C VAL A 130 8.48 13.40 1.20
N SER A 131 8.47 12.69 2.33
CA SER A 131 8.34 13.28 3.66
C SER A 131 9.49 14.24 3.97
N THR A 132 10.72 13.92 3.53
CA THR A 132 11.89 14.79 3.71
C THR A 132 11.73 16.10 2.95
N VAL A 133 11.43 16.05 1.65
CA VAL A 133 11.29 17.28 0.86
C VAL A 133 10.08 18.12 1.29
N VAL A 134 8.95 17.48 1.63
CA VAL A 134 7.77 18.19 2.13
C VAL A 134 8.05 18.86 3.46
N SER A 135 8.75 18.19 4.38
CA SER A 135 9.18 18.79 5.66
C SER A 135 10.08 20.01 5.44
N MET A 136 11.02 19.93 4.50
CA MET A 136 11.85 21.07 4.11
C MET A 136 11.00 22.21 3.56
N LEU A 137 10.10 21.93 2.62
CA LEU A 137 9.22 22.96 2.06
C LEU A 137 8.31 23.61 3.12
N PHE A 138 7.78 22.84 4.08
CA PHE A 138 7.03 23.40 5.20
C PHE A 138 7.89 24.29 6.10
N ASN A 139 9.14 23.93 6.36
CA ASN A 139 10.05 24.78 7.13
C ASN A 139 10.48 26.06 6.38
N LEU A 140 10.57 26.00 5.05
CA LEU A 140 10.95 27.13 4.20
C LEU A 140 9.78 28.09 3.97
N VAL A 141 8.61 27.55 3.63
CA VAL A 141 7.41 28.30 3.26
C VAL A 141 6.56 28.66 4.48
N GLN A 142 6.59 27.87 5.55
CA GLN A 142 5.74 27.98 6.74
C GLN A 142 4.29 28.32 6.37
N PRO A 143 3.63 27.48 5.57
CA PRO A 143 2.27 27.74 5.12
C PRO A 143 1.26 27.47 6.24
N ASP A 144 0.14 28.18 6.21
CA ASP A 144 -1.03 27.84 7.03
C ASP A 144 -1.75 26.59 6.49
N ILE A 145 -1.73 26.43 5.16
CA ILE A 145 -2.44 25.37 4.43
C ILE A 145 -1.52 24.76 3.38
N ALA A 146 -1.59 23.45 3.17
CA ALA A 146 -0.97 22.81 2.02
C ALA A 146 -1.96 21.89 1.29
N CYS A 147 -2.03 22.02 -0.04
CA CYS A 147 -2.95 21.28 -0.89
C CYS A 147 -2.22 20.16 -1.62
N PHE A 148 -2.77 18.95 -1.55
CA PHE A 148 -2.24 17.77 -2.24
C PHE A 148 -3.37 17.03 -2.97
N GLY A 149 -3.06 16.45 -4.13
CA GLY A 149 -4.04 15.71 -4.91
C GLY A 149 -4.35 14.35 -4.29
N GLU A 150 -5.63 13.99 -4.24
CA GLU A 150 -6.09 12.69 -3.76
C GLU A 150 -5.69 11.53 -4.67
N LYS A 151 -5.24 11.81 -5.90
CA LYS A 151 -4.75 10.78 -6.84
C LYS A 151 -3.59 9.97 -6.25
N ASP A 152 -2.69 10.65 -5.56
CA ASP A 152 -1.56 10.05 -4.86
C ASP A 152 -1.93 9.86 -3.38
N TYR A 153 -3.01 9.09 -3.13
CA TYR A 153 -3.63 9.01 -1.80
C TYR A 153 -2.68 8.53 -0.70
N GLN A 154 -1.76 7.60 -1.01
CA GLN A 154 -0.75 7.16 -0.03
C GLN A 154 0.21 8.29 0.35
N GLN A 155 0.61 9.13 -0.61
CA GLN A 155 1.37 10.33 -0.30
C GLN A 155 0.57 11.27 0.62
N LEU A 156 -0.71 11.50 0.32
CA LEU A 156 -1.58 12.34 1.16
C LEU A 156 -1.70 11.76 2.59
N ALA A 157 -1.84 10.45 2.74
CA ALA A 157 -1.92 9.78 4.03
C ALA A 157 -0.59 9.87 4.82
N VAL A 158 0.55 9.68 4.15
CA VAL A 158 1.90 9.90 4.70
C VAL A 158 2.04 11.33 5.23
N ILE A 159 1.66 12.34 4.43
CA ILE A 159 1.80 13.75 4.81
C ILE A 159 0.86 14.12 5.95
N ARG A 160 -0.38 13.63 5.95
CA ARG A 160 -1.32 13.83 7.08
C ARG A 160 -0.78 13.22 8.37
N LYS A 161 -0.18 12.02 8.31
CA LYS A 161 0.48 11.40 9.48
C LYS A 161 1.69 12.21 9.93
N LEU A 162 2.56 12.61 9.00
CA LEU A 162 3.73 13.45 9.29
C LEU A 162 3.34 14.72 10.06
N VAL A 163 2.37 15.48 9.54
CA VAL A 163 1.91 16.73 10.13
C VAL A 163 1.35 16.52 11.53
N ARG A 164 0.49 15.51 11.70
CA ARG A 164 -0.12 15.19 12.99
C ARG A 164 0.93 14.78 14.02
N ASP A 165 1.81 13.83 13.66
CA ASP A 165 2.76 13.24 14.58
C ASP A 165 3.85 14.24 14.99
N LEU A 166 4.25 15.14 14.08
CA LEU A 166 5.22 16.22 14.37
C LEU A 166 4.57 17.52 14.83
N HIS A 167 3.26 17.54 15.08
CA HIS A 167 2.50 18.72 15.55
C HIS A 167 2.75 19.97 14.67
N MET A 168 2.87 19.77 13.36
CA MET A 168 3.11 20.88 12.43
C MET A 168 1.84 21.74 12.31
N PRO A 169 1.95 23.07 12.40
CA PRO A 169 0.80 23.97 12.34
C PRO A 169 0.37 24.23 10.88
N VAL A 170 0.11 23.16 10.12
CA VAL A 170 -0.27 23.21 8.71
C VAL A 170 -1.55 22.41 8.49
N GLU A 171 -2.59 23.05 7.94
CA GLU A 171 -3.81 22.37 7.52
C GLU A 171 -3.59 21.65 6.19
N ILE A 172 -3.90 20.35 6.12
CA ILE A 172 -3.70 19.54 4.90
C ILE A 172 -5.03 19.32 4.18
N ILE A 173 -5.16 19.92 3.00
CA ILE A 173 -6.34 19.79 2.14
C ILE A 173 -6.06 18.77 1.04
N GLY A 174 -6.90 17.73 0.99
CA GLY A 174 -6.95 16.78 -0.13
C GLY A 174 -7.83 17.34 -1.23
N VAL A 175 -7.33 17.39 -2.46
CA VAL A 175 -8.08 17.89 -3.61
C VAL A 175 -8.49 16.71 -4.51
N PRO A 176 -9.78 16.60 -4.87
CA PRO A 176 -10.28 15.48 -5.67
C PRO A 176 -9.52 15.25 -6.97
N ILE A 177 -9.50 13.99 -7.40
CA ILE A 177 -8.86 13.56 -8.65
C ILE A 177 -9.54 14.25 -9.84
N VAL A 178 -8.76 15.01 -10.61
CA VAL A 178 -9.23 15.51 -11.91
C VAL A 178 -9.05 14.42 -12.96
N ARG A 179 -10.10 14.17 -13.73
CA ARG A 179 -10.16 13.13 -14.74
C ARG A 179 -10.38 13.73 -16.13
N ALA A 180 -9.89 13.06 -17.16
CA ALA A 180 -10.31 13.30 -18.53
C ALA A 180 -11.78 12.89 -18.72
N GLU A 181 -12.40 13.29 -19.85
CA GLU A 181 -13.80 12.98 -20.16
C GLU A 181 -14.13 11.48 -20.15
N ASP A 182 -13.15 10.64 -20.51
CA ASP A 182 -13.26 9.19 -20.52
C ASP A 182 -13.03 8.53 -19.14
N GLY A 183 -12.72 9.33 -18.11
CA GLY A 183 -12.52 8.90 -16.73
C GLY A 183 -11.06 8.64 -16.33
N LEU A 184 -10.09 8.73 -17.26
CA LEU A 184 -8.68 8.57 -16.93
C LEU A 184 -8.21 9.66 -15.94
N ALA A 185 -7.65 9.27 -14.80
CA ALA A 185 -7.02 10.19 -13.86
C ALA A 185 -5.84 10.90 -14.52
N LEU A 186 -5.85 12.24 -14.52
CA LEU A 186 -4.81 13.03 -15.17
C LEU A 186 -3.46 12.88 -14.46
N SER A 187 -2.40 12.68 -15.23
CA SER A 187 -1.03 12.55 -14.75
C SER A 187 -0.02 13.01 -15.80
N SER A 188 1.08 13.60 -15.36
CA SER A 188 2.26 13.83 -16.22
C SER A 188 2.74 12.54 -16.90
N ARG A 189 2.59 11.38 -16.25
CA ARG A 189 2.95 10.06 -16.79
C ARG A 189 2.01 9.55 -17.90
N ASN A 190 0.86 10.18 -18.13
CA ASN A 190 -0.01 9.77 -19.25
C ASN A 190 0.65 10.02 -20.62
N GLY A 191 1.65 10.91 -20.68
CA GLY A 191 2.42 11.15 -21.91
C GLY A 191 3.28 9.96 -22.37
N TYR A 192 3.48 8.94 -21.52
CA TYR A 192 4.21 7.73 -21.89
C TYR A 192 3.34 6.70 -22.64
N LEU A 193 2.01 6.92 -22.69
CA LEU A 193 1.09 6.03 -23.36
C LEU A 193 1.04 6.33 -24.86
N ASN A 194 1.17 5.31 -25.69
CA ASN A 194 0.83 5.42 -27.12
C ASN A 194 -0.70 5.50 -27.31
N SER A 195 -1.17 5.71 -28.54
CA SER A 195 -2.60 5.87 -28.84
C SER A 195 -3.45 4.65 -28.45
N GLU A 196 -2.95 3.42 -28.61
CA GLU A 196 -3.67 2.19 -28.26
C GLU A 196 -3.73 2.02 -26.73
N GLU A 197 -2.60 2.22 -26.05
CA GLU A 197 -2.52 2.19 -24.58
C GLU A 197 -3.41 3.27 -23.97
N ARG A 198 -3.41 4.49 -24.53
CA ARG A 198 -4.26 5.59 -24.06
C ARG A 198 -5.75 5.27 -24.18
N ALA A 199 -6.17 4.52 -25.20
CA ALA A 199 -7.55 4.08 -25.35
C ALA A 199 -7.95 3.02 -24.30
N LYS A 200 -6.99 2.17 -23.86
CA LYS A 200 -7.19 1.16 -22.81
C LYS A 200 -7.14 1.76 -21.40
N ALA A 201 -6.35 2.81 -21.18
CA ALA A 201 -6.08 3.42 -19.87
C ALA A 201 -7.32 3.70 -18.98
N PRO A 202 -8.48 4.17 -19.49
CA PRO A 202 -9.65 4.42 -18.64
C PRO A 202 -10.30 3.15 -18.09
N ALA A 203 -9.89 1.95 -18.54
CA ALA A 203 -10.33 0.68 -17.96
C ALA A 203 -9.97 0.57 -16.48
N LEU A 204 -8.86 1.18 -16.03
CA LEU A 204 -8.48 1.20 -14.62
C LEU A 204 -9.59 1.81 -13.74
N TYR A 205 -10.08 2.99 -14.14
CA TYR A 205 -11.16 3.67 -13.42
C TYR A 205 -12.48 2.91 -13.50
N ARG A 206 -12.84 2.39 -14.70
CA ARG A 206 -14.05 1.58 -14.87
C ARG A 206 -14.05 0.33 -13.98
N THR A 207 -12.90 -0.33 -13.86
CA THR A 207 -12.72 -1.45 -12.94
C THR A 207 -12.96 -0.97 -11.51
N LEU A 208 -12.28 0.08 -11.04
CA LEU A 208 -12.49 0.62 -9.68
C LEU A 208 -13.96 0.95 -9.38
N CYS A 209 -14.69 1.55 -10.32
CA CYS A 209 -16.12 1.82 -10.16
C CYS A 209 -16.94 0.54 -10.03
N THR A 210 -16.64 -0.48 -10.84
CA THR A 210 -17.31 -1.79 -10.78
C THR A 210 -17.07 -2.48 -9.45
N LEU A 211 -15.82 -2.47 -8.97
CA LEU A 211 -15.43 -3.04 -7.68
C LEU A 211 -16.11 -2.31 -6.53
N ARG A 212 -16.11 -0.97 -6.53
CA ARG A 212 -16.84 -0.16 -5.54
C ARG A 212 -18.30 -0.59 -5.48
N SER A 213 -18.98 -0.66 -6.62
CA SER A 213 -20.40 -1.03 -6.64
C SER A 213 -20.65 -2.47 -6.15
N ALA A 214 -19.72 -3.41 -6.38
CA ALA A 214 -19.80 -4.76 -5.81
C ALA A 214 -19.61 -4.77 -4.29
N LEU A 215 -18.64 -4.01 -3.78
CA LEU A 215 -18.40 -3.87 -2.34
C LEU A 215 -19.55 -3.17 -1.63
N GLU A 216 -20.15 -2.14 -2.25
CA GLU A 216 -21.33 -1.46 -1.72
C GLU A 216 -22.57 -2.36 -1.68
N ARG A 217 -22.62 -3.41 -2.51
CA ARG A 217 -23.63 -4.48 -2.45
C ARG A 217 -23.31 -5.57 -1.41
N GLY A 218 -22.16 -5.48 -0.73
CA GLY A 218 -21.75 -6.44 0.29
C GLY A 218 -21.12 -7.72 -0.27
N GLU A 219 -20.65 -7.72 -1.52
CA GLU A 219 -19.90 -8.86 -2.08
C GLU A 219 -18.56 -9.06 -1.33
N SER A 220 -18.07 -10.31 -1.30
CA SER A 220 -16.80 -10.65 -0.64
C SER A 220 -15.64 -9.83 -1.21
N ILE A 221 -14.89 -9.17 -0.32
CA ILE A 221 -13.73 -8.35 -0.68
C ILE A 221 -12.74 -9.16 -1.52
N GLU A 222 -12.40 -10.38 -1.07
CA GLU A 222 -11.44 -11.25 -1.75
C GLU A 222 -11.89 -11.55 -3.19
N LYS A 223 -13.14 -11.96 -3.37
CA LYS A 223 -13.72 -12.27 -4.69
C LYS A 223 -13.70 -11.03 -5.59
N VAL A 224 -14.09 -9.88 -5.06
CA VAL A 224 -14.13 -8.62 -5.81
C VAL A 224 -12.72 -8.22 -6.26
N LEU A 225 -11.73 -8.23 -5.37
CA LEU A 225 -10.35 -7.88 -5.71
C LEU A 225 -9.73 -8.88 -6.70
N HIS A 226 -10.01 -10.18 -6.57
CA HIS A 226 -9.56 -11.19 -7.53
C HIS A 226 -10.15 -10.95 -8.94
N GLN A 227 -11.46 -10.68 -9.01
CA GLN A 227 -12.12 -10.34 -10.27
C GLN A 227 -11.56 -9.05 -10.88
N GLY A 228 -11.26 -8.05 -10.04
CA GLY A 228 -10.65 -6.80 -10.47
C GLY A 228 -9.28 -7.00 -11.09
N ASN A 229 -8.43 -7.82 -10.47
CA ASN A 229 -7.10 -8.15 -11.01
C ASN A 229 -7.21 -8.84 -12.37
N THR A 230 -8.12 -9.82 -12.50
CA THR A 230 -8.37 -10.51 -13.77
C THR A 230 -8.86 -9.53 -14.85
N THR A 231 -9.80 -8.64 -14.50
CA THR A 231 -10.34 -7.64 -15.42
C THR A 231 -9.27 -6.66 -15.91
N LEU A 232 -8.35 -6.25 -15.04
CA LEU A 232 -7.23 -5.40 -15.42
C LEU A 232 -6.25 -6.14 -16.34
N TYR A 233 -5.94 -7.39 -16.01
CA TYR A 233 -5.06 -8.24 -16.83
C TYR A 233 -5.62 -8.41 -18.25
N ASP A 234 -6.90 -8.77 -18.37
CA ASP A 234 -7.57 -8.95 -19.66
C ASP A 234 -7.65 -7.64 -20.48
N ALA A 235 -7.66 -6.49 -19.80
CA ALA A 235 -7.59 -5.17 -20.43
C ALA A 235 -6.18 -4.77 -20.88
N GLY A 236 -5.18 -5.63 -20.68
CA GLY A 236 -3.79 -5.43 -21.09
C GLY A 236 -2.90 -4.77 -20.04
N PHE A 237 -3.35 -4.71 -18.78
CA PHE A 237 -2.54 -4.20 -17.69
C PHE A 237 -1.73 -5.32 -17.03
N THR A 238 -0.64 -4.93 -16.36
CA THR A 238 0.02 -5.77 -15.35
C THR A 238 -0.20 -5.14 -13.98
N PRO A 239 -1.16 -5.65 -13.17
CA PRO A 239 -1.39 -5.14 -11.82
C PRO A 239 -0.14 -5.25 -10.95
N ASP A 240 0.17 -4.17 -10.24
CA ASP A 240 1.20 -4.12 -9.19
C ASP A 240 0.51 -4.35 -7.84
N TYR A 241 -0.56 -3.61 -7.59
CA TYR A 241 -1.49 -3.92 -6.50
C TYR A 241 -2.91 -3.47 -6.84
N LEU A 242 -3.89 -4.12 -6.21
CA LEU A 242 -5.28 -3.71 -6.16
C LEU A 242 -5.80 -4.08 -4.77
N GLU A 243 -6.02 -3.07 -3.93
CA GLU A 243 -6.28 -3.27 -2.50
C GLU A 243 -7.43 -2.41 -2.00
N LEU A 244 -8.12 -2.91 -0.98
CA LEU A 244 -9.11 -2.17 -0.21
C LEU A 244 -8.54 -1.85 1.17
N ARG A 245 -8.46 -0.57 1.52
CA ARG A 245 -7.93 -0.09 2.79
C ARG A 245 -8.89 0.88 3.48
N ASP A 246 -8.68 1.14 4.76
CA ASP A 246 -9.30 2.28 5.42
C ASP A 246 -8.65 3.61 4.97
N THR A 247 -9.16 4.73 5.43
CA THR A 247 -8.64 6.07 5.07
C THR A 247 -7.23 6.36 5.59
N MET A 248 -6.75 5.57 6.55
CA MET A 248 -5.40 5.61 7.13
C MET A 248 -4.48 4.54 6.55
N LEU A 249 -4.93 3.82 5.51
CA LEU A 249 -4.25 2.71 4.84
C LEU A 249 -4.06 1.44 5.68
N GLY A 250 -4.75 1.36 6.82
CA GLY A 250 -4.90 0.14 7.59
C GLY A 250 -5.85 -0.87 6.93
N PRO A 251 -5.90 -2.10 7.45
CA PRO A 251 -6.88 -3.09 7.02
C PRO A 251 -8.31 -2.59 7.32
N VAL A 252 -9.24 -2.88 6.41
CA VAL A 252 -10.66 -2.61 6.69
C VAL A 252 -11.21 -3.56 7.74
N SER A 253 -12.17 -3.08 8.53
CA SER A 253 -12.91 -3.85 9.53
C SER A 253 -14.40 -3.53 9.44
N SER A 254 -15.21 -4.22 10.26
CA SER A 254 -16.66 -3.98 10.34
C SER A 254 -17.03 -2.57 10.80
N THR A 255 -16.11 -1.84 11.45
CA THR A 255 -16.32 -0.46 11.90
C THR A 255 -15.85 0.57 10.89
N THR A 256 -15.18 0.15 9.81
CA THR A 256 -14.69 1.04 8.76
C THR A 256 -15.86 1.68 8.01
N ARG A 257 -16.08 2.98 8.24
CA ARG A 257 -17.16 3.77 7.61
C ARG A 257 -16.81 4.30 6.23
N GLN A 258 -15.52 4.54 5.99
CA GLN A 258 -14.99 4.98 4.72
C GLN A 258 -13.84 4.08 4.34
N ALA A 259 -13.89 3.57 3.12
CA ALA A 259 -12.84 2.72 2.59
C ALA A 259 -12.39 3.29 1.25
N ILE A 260 -11.16 2.94 0.88
CA ILE A 260 -10.55 3.36 -0.35
C ILE A 260 -10.07 2.15 -1.13
N LEU A 261 -10.51 2.04 -2.37
CA LEU A 261 -9.91 1.15 -3.34
C LEU A 261 -8.69 1.84 -3.95
N LEU A 262 -7.54 1.18 -3.92
CA LEU A 262 -6.28 1.68 -4.45
C LEU A 262 -5.78 0.70 -5.49
N ALA A 263 -5.39 1.20 -6.66
CA ALA A 263 -4.79 0.39 -7.70
C ALA A 263 -3.53 1.04 -8.27
N ALA A 264 -2.53 0.20 -8.51
CA ALA A 264 -1.41 0.52 -9.38
C ALA A 264 -1.24 -0.59 -10.41
N ALA A 265 -1.06 -0.22 -11.67
CA ALA A 265 -0.87 -1.19 -12.74
C ALA A 265 -0.03 -0.61 -13.87
N LYS A 266 0.81 -1.44 -14.50
CA LYS A 266 1.56 -1.06 -15.71
C LYS A 266 0.68 -1.23 -16.94
N LEU A 267 0.78 -0.29 -17.87
CA LEU A 267 0.24 -0.36 -19.22
C LEU A 267 1.31 0.14 -20.18
N GLY A 268 1.94 -0.79 -20.90
CA GLY A 268 3.18 -0.51 -21.61
C GLY A 268 4.28 -0.02 -20.64
N PRO A 269 5.01 1.07 -20.95
CA PRO A 269 6.03 1.63 -20.06
C PRO A 269 5.44 2.43 -18.89
N ALA A 270 4.16 2.82 -18.95
CA ALA A 270 3.55 3.67 -17.96
C ALA A 270 3.05 2.86 -16.75
N ARG A 271 3.51 3.21 -15.54
CA ARG A 271 2.87 2.77 -14.29
C ARG A 271 1.79 3.77 -13.89
N LEU A 272 0.53 3.38 -14.06
CA LEU A 272 -0.63 4.18 -13.72
C LEU A 272 -1.08 3.87 -12.28
N ILE A 273 -1.58 4.89 -11.59
CA ILE A 273 -2.22 4.74 -10.28
C ILE A 273 -3.57 5.43 -10.33
N ASP A 274 -4.53 4.85 -9.61
CA ASP A 274 -5.84 5.45 -9.40
C ASP A 274 -6.42 4.95 -8.08
N ASN A 275 -7.39 5.68 -7.54
CA ASN A 275 -8.08 5.29 -6.33
C ASN A 275 -9.51 5.83 -6.30
N LEU A 276 -10.33 5.21 -5.44
CA LEU A 276 -11.72 5.58 -5.26
C LEU A 276 -12.10 5.45 -3.79
N LEU A 277 -12.31 6.60 -3.14
CA LEU A 277 -12.89 6.68 -1.80
C LEU A 277 -14.40 6.48 -1.89
N PHE A 278 -14.97 5.71 -0.97
CA PHE A 278 -16.41 5.50 -0.88
C PHE A 278 -16.83 5.25 0.56
N ASN A 279 -18.11 5.52 0.83
CA ASN A 279 -18.70 5.18 2.12
C ASN A 279 -18.88 3.66 2.17
N SER A 280 -18.09 3.05 3.03
CA SER A 280 -18.19 1.64 3.31
C SER A 280 -19.45 1.41 4.14
N ARG A 281 -20.42 0.73 3.54
CA ARG A 281 -21.47 -0.01 4.26
C ARG A 281 -20.98 -1.43 4.58
N LEU A 282 -19.70 -1.60 4.95
CA LEU A 282 -19.23 -2.86 5.55
C LEU A 282 -19.96 -3.18 6.87
N ALA A 283 -20.85 -2.29 7.34
CA ALA A 283 -21.95 -2.62 8.22
C ALA A 283 -23.16 -3.18 7.44
N LEU A 284 -23.44 -4.46 7.69
CA LEU A 284 -24.63 -5.25 7.30
C LEU A 284 -24.66 -5.82 5.86
N SER A 285 -23.78 -6.79 5.61
CA SER A 285 -24.14 -8.01 4.87
C SER A 285 -24.05 -9.24 5.78
N VAL A 286 -24.69 -9.14 6.97
CA VAL A 286 -25.36 -10.28 7.58
C VAL A 286 -26.83 -10.10 7.21
N VAL A 287 -27.34 -11.02 6.40
CA VAL A 287 -28.69 -11.03 5.84
C VAL A 287 -29.74 -10.82 6.94
N THR A 288 -30.50 -9.74 6.82
CA THR A 288 -31.90 -9.69 7.28
C THR A 288 -32.75 -10.47 6.30
N GLU A 289 -33.19 -11.67 6.66
CA GLU A 289 -34.41 -12.26 6.09
C GLU A 289 -35.58 -11.96 7.03
N ASN A 290 -36.67 -11.47 6.44
CA ASN A 290 -37.87 -11.02 7.14
C ASN A 290 -38.53 -12.16 7.92
N ASN A 291 -38.88 -11.86 9.16
CA ASN A 291 -39.79 -12.60 10.03
C ASN A 291 -41.11 -12.93 9.32
N GLN A 292 -41.44 -14.23 9.22
CA GLN A 292 -42.64 -14.74 9.88
C GLN A 292 -42.36 -16.08 10.59
N THR A 293 -42.32 -15.97 11.92
CA THR A 293 -42.64 -16.98 12.94
C THR A 293 -41.83 -18.29 12.99
N SER A 294 -40.63 -18.27 13.61
CA SER A 294 -40.06 -19.41 14.37
C SER A 294 -38.67 -19.12 14.94
N GLY A 295 -38.46 -19.42 16.23
CA GLY A 295 -37.19 -19.84 16.89
C GLY A 295 -35.88 -19.10 16.60
N HIS A 296 -35.35 -18.36 17.59
CA HIS A 296 -33.98 -17.83 17.64
C HIS A 296 -32.90 -18.81 17.12
N LYS A 297 -32.12 -18.40 16.12
CA LYS A 297 -30.77 -18.92 15.86
C LYS A 297 -29.76 -17.77 15.91
N GLY A 298 -28.80 -17.89 16.83
CA GLY A 298 -27.80 -16.87 17.15
C GLY A 298 -26.78 -16.64 16.03
N ILE A 299 -26.18 -15.45 16.05
CA ILE A 299 -25.09 -15.06 15.15
C ILE A 299 -23.83 -15.83 15.59
N HIS A 300 -23.30 -16.69 14.71
CA HIS A 300 -22.07 -17.44 14.97
C HIS A 300 -20.84 -16.55 14.68
N MET A 301 -20.23 -15.97 15.71
CA MET A 301 -18.88 -15.37 15.61
C MET A 301 -17.84 -16.46 15.38
N HIS A 302 -16.92 -16.25 14.44
CA HIS A 302 -15.77 -17.13 14.20
C HIS A 302 -14.44 -16.44 14.55
N THR A 303 -13.53 -17.17 15.20
CA THR A 303 -12.17 -16.72 15.56
C THR A 303 -11.13 -17.55 14.80
N ILE A 304 -10.05 -16.94 14.33
CA ILE A 304 -8.93 -17.68 13.73
C ILE A 304 -8.08 -18.27 14.86
N MET A 305 -7.98 -19.59 14.91
CA MET A 305 -7.16 -20.31 15.88
C MET A 305 -6.09 -21.13 15.18
N LEU A 306 -5.00 -21.43 15.91
CA LEU A 306 -4.05 -22.46 15.49
C LEU A 306 -4.82 -23.78 15.35
N LYS A 307 -4.81 -24.34 14.15
CA LYS A 307 -5.42 -25.64 13.85
C LYS A 307 -4.41 -26.76 14.04
N ALA A 308 -3.24 -26.62 13.42
CA ALA A 308 -2.22 -27.66 13.42
C ALA A 308 -0.80 -27.08 13.47
N LYS A 309 0.14 -27.85 14.00
CA LYS A 309 1.56 -27.50 14.06
C LYS A 309 2.45 -28.73 13.93
N LEU A 310 3.32 -28.74 12.93
CA LEU A 310 4.50 -29.59 12.89
C LEU A 310 5.65 -28.83 13.54
N HIS A 311 6.07 -29.26 14.72
CA HIS A 311 7.12 -28.61 15.49
C HIS A 311 8.49 -29.21 15.20
N MET A 312 9.46 -28.35 14.88
CA MET A 312 10.87 -28.72 14.66
C MET A 312 11.08 -29.70 13.51
N ALA A 313 10.27 -29.59 12.45
CA ALA A 313 10.50 -30.30 11.20
C ALA A 313 11.85 -29.88 10.60
N ARG A 314 12.60 -30.80 10.02
CA ARG A 314 13.86 -30.55 9.35
C ARG A 314 13.63 -30.55 7.84
N VAL A 315 14.02 -29.45 7.19
CA VAL A 315 13.98 -29.33 5.72
C VAL A 315 14.88 -30.40 5.13
N THR A 316 14.33 -31.26 4.28
CA THR A 316 15.11 -32.29 3.58
C THR A 316 15.58 -31.80 2.22
N HIS A 317 14.79 -30.95 1.57
CA HIS A 317 15.10 -30.41 0.24
C HIS A 317 14.70 -28.93 0.15
N ALA A 318 15.46 -28.17 -0.66
CA ALA A 318 15.11 -26.82 -1.06
C ALA A 318 15.31 -26.72 -2.58
N VAL A 319 14.21 -26.63 -3.34
CA VAL A 319 14.25 -26.75 -4.81
C VAL A 319 13.72 -25.48 -5.46
N LEU A 320 14.62 -24.69 -6.05
CA LEU A 320 14.27 -23.43 -6.71
C LEU A 320 13.47 -23.62 -8.01
N ASN A 321 13.87 -24.60 -8.82
CA ASN A 321 13.29 -24.86 -10.14
C ASN A 321 12.13 -25.86 -10.06
N TYR A 322 11.12 -25.54 -9.25
CA TYR A 322 9.89 -26.32 -9.09
C TYR A 322 8.72 -25.37 -8.85
N GLU A 323 7.50 -25.77 -9.25
CA GLU A 323 6.28 -24.97 -9.02
C GLU A 323 6.05 -24.80 -7.51
N GLY A 324 6.26 -23.58 -7.02
CA GLY A 324 6.50 -23.30 -5.59
C GLY A 324 5.38 -23.72 -4.64
N SER A 325 5.77 -24.25 -3.48
CA SER A 325 4.93 -24.71 -2.35
C SER A 325 5.82 -25.41 -1.30
N CYS A 326 5.24 -26.02 -0.26
CA CYS A 326 5.97 -26.91 0.66
C CYS A 326 5.45 -28.34 0.55
N ALA A 327 6.26 -29.28 0.04
CA ALA A 327 5.89 -30.69 0.00
C ALA A 327 6.22 -31.37 1.33
N ILE A 328 5.24 -32.04 1.93
CA ILE A 328 5.30 -32.65 3.26
C ILE A 328 4.90 -34.12 3.15
N ASP A 329 5.67 -35.02 3.77
CA ASP A 329 5.32 -36.44 3.94
C ASP A 329 3.83 -36.61 4.28
N GLY A 330 3.15 -37.48 3.52
CA GLY A 330 1.71 -37.71 3.66
C GLY A 330 1.27 -38.18 5.05
N ASP A 331 2.06 -39.02 5.73
CA ASP A 331 1.78 -39.47 7.09
C ASP A 331 1.82 -38.30 8.07
N LEU A 332 2.74 -37.35 7.87
CA LEU A 332 2.86 -36.16 8.73
C LEU A 332 1.70 -35.19 8.51
N LEU A 333 1.24 -35.04 7.26
CA LEU A 333 0.04 -34.25 6.95
C LEU A 333 -1.19 -34.84 7.62
N ASP A 334 -1.39 -36.15 7.49
CA ASP A 334 -2.55 -36.85 8.06
C ASP A 334 -2.54 -36.79 9.58
N LEU A 335 -1.36 -37.01 10.19
CA LEU A 335 -1.19 -36.93 11.63
C LEU A 335 -1.45 -35.52 12.20
N ALA A 336 -1.07 -34.48 11.45
CA ALA A 336 -1.33 -33.09 11.83
C ALA A 336 -2.74 -32.59 11.43
N GLY A 337 -3.47 -33.34 10.60
CA GLY A 337 -4.75 -32.90 10.03
C GLY A 337 -4.63 -31.72 9.07
N ILE A 338 -3.46 -31.55 8.42
CA ILE A 338 -3.21 -30.53 7.40
C ILE A 338 -3.58 -31.12 6.03
N ARG A 339 -4.47 -30.44 5.29
CA ARG A 339 -4.90 -30.90 3.97
C ARG A 339 -3.93 -30.46 2.88
N GLU A 340 -3.90 -31.20 1.78
CA GLU A 340 -3.27 -30.72 0.55
C GLU A 340 -3.93 -29.42 0.09
N ASN A 341 -3.12 -28.48 -0.41
CA ASN A 341 -3.48 -27.10 -0.77
C ASN A 341 -3.91 -26.22 0.42
N GLU A 342 -3.83 -26.70 1.66
CA GLU A 342 -4.09 -25.87 2.83
C GLU A 342 -2.97 -24.84 3.01
N GLN A 343 -3.36 -23.58 3.27
CA GLN A 343 -2.41 -22.53 3.58
C GLN A 343 -1.68 -22.86 4.89
N ILE A 344 -0.35 -22.73 4.84
CA ILE A 344 0.54 -22.95 5.97
C ILE A 344 1.50 -21.77 6.14
N GLN A 345 1.89 -21.55 7.39
CA GLN A 345 2.95 -20.62 7.73
C GLN A 345 4.18 -21.41 8.17
N ILE A 346 5.35 -20.99 7.69
CA ILE A 346 6.64 -21.61 7.99
C ILE A 346 7.50 -20.61 8.75
N TYR A 347 8.00 -21.02 9.92
CA TYR A 347 8.92 -20.26 10.76
C TYR A 347 10.25 -20.99 10.82
N ASN A 348 11.29 -20.38 10.26
CA ASN A 348 12.62 -20.96 10.19
C ASN A 348 13.42 -20.61 11.45
N VAL A 349 13.84 -21.62 12.20
CA VAL A 349 14.47 -21.45 13.51
C VAL A 349 15.92 -21.02 13.38
N GLU A 350 16.61 -21.38 12.29
CA GLU A 350 18.02 -21.05 12.08
C GLU A 350 18.25 -19.61 11.66
N ASN A 351 17.37 -19.05 10.82
CA ASN A 351 17.57 -17.73 10.22
C ASN A 351 16.50 -16.69 10.60
N GLY A 352 15.44 -17.10 11.29
CA GLY A 352 14.36 -16.21 11.74
C GLY A 352 13.34 -15.84 10.66
N GLU A 353 13.48 -16.34 9.43
CA GLU A 353 12.56 -16.06 8.33
C GLU A 353 11.16 -16.63 8.62
N ARG A 354 10.13 -15.87 8.24
CA ARG A 354 8.72 -16.25 8.40
C ARG A 354 7.98 -15.99 7.10
N PHE A 355 7.40 -17.03 6.52
CA PHE A 355 6.74 -16.93 5.23
C PHE A 355 5.50 -17.82 5.15
N THR A 356 4.62 -17.49 4.20
CA THR A 356 3.35 -18.20 3.97
C THR A 356 3.39 -18.89 2.62
N THR A 357 2.87 -20.12 2.56
CA THR A 357 2.71 -20.91 1.34
C THR A 357 1.56 -21.91 1.54
N TYR A 358 1.46 -22.94 0.70
CA TYR A 358 0.49 -24.03 0.85
C TYR A 358 1.19 -25.40 0.89
N ALA A 359 0.53 -26.37 1.54
CA ALA A 359 1.01 -27.74 1.65
C ALA A 359 0.77 -28.54 0.36
N ILE A 360 1.77 -29.29 -0.10
CA ILE A 360 1.65 -30.33 -1.11
C ILE A 360 1.88 -31.69 -0.46
N ARG A 361 1.12 -32.70 -0.87
CA ARG A 361 1.31 -34.05 -0.35
C ARG A 361 2.53 -34.70 -0.99
N GLY A 362 3.49 -35.07 -0.15
CA GLY A 362 4.64 -35.90 -0.51
C GLY A 362 4.33 -37.40 -0.37
N GLU A 363 5.27 -38.23 -0.82
CA GLU A 363 5.19 -39.68 -0.68
C GLU A 363 5.08 -40.09 0.80
N GLU A 364 4.19 -41.04 1.10
CA GLU A 364 3.95 -41.55 2.46
C GLU A 364 5.19 -42.30 2.97
N GLY A 365 5.53 -42.12 4.26
CA GLY A 365 6.73 -42.70 4.85
C GLY A 365 8.07 -42.04 4.47
N SER A 366 8.09 -41.12 3.51
CA SER A 366 9.32 -40.52 2.94
C SER A 366 10.11 -39.60 3.87
N LYS A 367 9.47 -39.10 4.94
CA LYS A 367 9.98 -38.08 5.86
C LYS A 367 10.35 -36.75 5.17
N LEU A 368 9.79 -36.53 3.97
CA LEU A 368 10.00 -35.36 3.13
C LEU A 368 9.47 -34.07 3.79
N ILE A 369 10.31 -33.03 3.77
CA ILE A 369 9.94 -31.64 4.00
C ILE A 369 10.70 -30.82 2.95
N SER A 370 10.07 -30.54 1.80
CA SER A 370 10.69 -29.84 0.67
C SER A 370 10.13 -28.43 0.54
N ILE A 371 10.99 -27.42 0.62
CA ILE A 371 10.63 -26.03 0.37
C ILE A 371 10.92 -25.70 -1.09
N ASN A 372 9.90 -25.37 -1.87
CA ASN A 372 10.02 -25.26 -3.32
C ASN A 372 9.77 -23.84 -3.85
N GLY A 373 10.26 -23.58 -5.07
CA GLY A 373 10.08 -22.30 -5.77
C GLY A 373 10.77 -21.15 -5.06
N ALA A 374 10.18 -19.96 -5.10
CA ALA A 374 10.75 -18.75 -4.50
C ALA A 374 11.02 -18.90 -2.98
N ALA A 375 10.22 -19.70 -2.27
CA ALA A 375 10.41 -19.96 -0.85
C ALA A 375 11.69 -20.75 -0.53
N ALA A 376 12.28 -21.44 -1.51
CA ALA A 376 13.54 -22.17 -1.34
C ALA A 376 14.73 -21.25 -1.04
N HIS A 377 14.62 -19.94 -1.28
CA HIS A 377 15.61 -18.95 -0.83
C HIS A 377 15.57 -18.71 0.69
N LEU A 378 14.47 -19.05 1.36
CA LEU A 378 14.21 -18.70 2.76
C LEU A 378 14.53 -19.84 3.73
N ALA A 379 14.87 -21.03 3.21
CA ALA A 379 15.27 -22.19 4.00
C ALA A 379 16.22 -23.11 3.22
N ALA A 380 17.20 -23.71 3.90
CA ALA A 380 18.12 -24.67 3.29
C ALA A 380 17.93 -26.08 3.89
N PRO A 381 18.31 -27.15 3.18
CA PRO A 381 18.34 -28.51 3.74
C PRO A 381 19.08 -28.55 5.06
N GLY A 382 18.50 -29.22 6.05
CA GLY A 382 19.00 -29.29 7.42
C GLY A 382 18.43 -28.22 8.36
N HIS A 383 17.82 -27.14 7.87
CA HIS A 383 17.17 -26.16 8.75
C HIS A 383 15.99 -26.79 9.50
N ARG A 384 15.83 -26.43 10.77
CA ARG A 384 14.68 -26.71 11.62
C ARG A 384 13.64 -25.62 11.43
N ILE A 385 12.44 -26.03 11.12
CA ILE A 385 11.31 -25.15 10.85
C ILE A 385 10.11 -25.57 11.69
N ILE A 386 9.20 -24.63 11.87
CA ILE A 386 7.88 -24.87 12.44
C ILE A 386 6.87 -24.59 11.33
N ILE A 387 5.99 -25.56 11.06
CA ILE A 387 4.93 -25.43 10.07
C ILE A 387 3.61 -25.35 10.83
N CYS A 388 2.84 -24.29 10.63
CA CYS A 388 1.54 -24.09 11.27
C CYS A 388 0.44 -23.93 10.24
N SER A 389 -0.75 -24.44 10.53
CA SER A 389 -1.99 -24.10 9.82
C SER A 389 -3.02 -23.49 10.77
N TYR A 390 -3.88 -22.64 10.23
CA TYR A 390 -4.87 -21.86 10.98
C TYR A 390 -6.25 -22.04 10.34
N ALA A 391 -7.30 -22.03 11.16
CA ALA A 391 -8.67 -22.14 10.69
C ALA A 391 -9.61 -21.24 11.49
N HIS A 392 -10.77 -20.94 10.89
CA HIS A 392 -11.86 -20.23 11.54
C HIS A 392 -12.71 -21.20 12.36
N TYR A 393 -12.94 -20.88 13.63
CA TYR A 393 -13.76 -21.67 14.55
C TYR A 393 -14.88 -20.80 15.11
N SER A 394 -16.11 -21.28 15.05
CA SER A 394 -17.25 -20.64 15.71
C SER A 394 -17.10 -20.68 17.23
N ASN A 395 -17.82 -19.82 17.95
CA ASN A 395 -17.83 -19.86 19.43
C ASN A 395 -18.13 -21.25 20.01
N THR A 396 -19.01 -22.04 19.39
CA THR A 396 -19.31 -23.41 19.83
C THR A 396 -18.17 -24.38 19.53
N GLU A 397 -17.51 -24.25 18.37
CA GLU A 397 -16.35 -25.08 18.05
C GLU A 397 -15.15 -24.74 18.96
N LEU A 398 -15.02 -23.48 19.40
CA LEU A 398 -13.97 -23.05 20.33
C LEU A 398 -14.04 -23.70 21.71
N GLU A 399 -15.24 -24.06 22.20
CA GLU A 399 -15.41 -24.71 23.51
C GLU A 399 -14.67 -26.05 23.58
N THR A 400 -14.49 -26.71 22.43
CA THR A 400 -13.83 -28.01 22.32
C THR A 400 -12.58 -27.97 21.45
N HIS A 401 -12.20 -26.80 20.96
CA HIS A 401 -11.07 -26.65 20.05
C HIS A 401 -9.76 -27.01 20.74
N GLN A 402 -9.00 -27.90 20.11
CA GLN A 402 -7.65 -28.24 20.50
C GLN A 402 -6.78 -28.34 19.24
N PRO A 403 -5.62 -27.67 19.19
CA PRO A 403 -4.74 -27.75 18.04
C PRO A 403 -4.09 -29.13 17.94
N ALA A 404 -3.89 -29.65 16.73
CA ALA A 404 -3.09 -30.84 16.51
C ALA A 404 -1.60 -30.48 16.49
N LEU A 405 -0.83 -30.93 17.48
CA LEU A 405 0.60 -30.65 17.58
C LEU A 405 1.38 -31.94 17.37
N VAL A 406 2.26 -31.97 16.37
CA VAL A 406 3.16 -33.09 16.09
C VAL A 406 4.59 -32.63 16.33
N TYR A 407 5.29 -33.30 17.23
CA TYR A 407 6.66 -32.95 17.61
C TYR A 407 7.63 -33.87 16.90
N LEU A 408 8.50 -33.30 16.08
CA LEU A 408 9.46 -34.04 15.29
C LEU A 408 10.85 -34.04 15.95
N GLN A 409 11.52 -35.18 15.85
CA GLN A 409 12.93 -35.34 16.23
C GLN A 409 13.79 -35.52 14.97
N GLU A 410 15.05 -35.93 15.15
CA GLU A 410 15.97 -36.18 14.04
C GLU A 410 15.35 -37.10 12.97
N GLY A 411 15.66 -36.81 11.69
CA GLY A 411 15.08 -37.53 10.55
C GLY A 411 13.59 -37.29 10.32
N ASN A 412 12.98 -36.27 10.93
CA ASN A 412 11.53 -36.02 10.90
C ASN A 412 10.70 -37.20 11.43
N HIS A 413 11.27 -37.99 12.33
CA HIS A 413 10.50 -38.98 13.08
C HIS A 413 9.61 -38.29 14.09
N VAL A 414 8.39 -38.81 14.28
CA VAL A 414 7.47 -38.32 15.30
C VAL A 414 7.98 -38.75 16.66
N SER A 415 8.26 -37.79 17.54
CA SER A 415 8.61 -38.04 18.93
C SER A 415 7.36 -38.28 19.79
N HIS A 416 6.38 -37.38 19.67
CA HIS A 416 5.07 -37.45 20.31
C HIS A 416 4.09 -36.49 19.63
N THR A 417 2.81 -36.66 19.94
CA THR A 417 1.74 -35.73 19.56
C THR A 417 1.12 -35.12 20.82
N SER A 418 0.62 -33.89 20.70
CA SER A 418 -0.10 -33.21 21.77
C SER A 418 -1.27 -32.43 21.19
N ASN A 419 -2.26 -32.19 22.04
CA ASN A 419 -3.38 -31.30 21.79
C ASN A 419 -3.32 -30.04 22.67
N ILE A 420 -2.27 -29.90 23.48
CA ILE A 420 -2.03 -28.82 24.43
C ILE A 420 -0.66 -28.21 24.14
N ILE A 421 -0.61 -26.89 23.99
CA ILE A 421 0.65 -26.15 23.89
C ILE A 421 1.29 -26.15 25.28
N PRO A 422 2.54 -26.65 25.45
CA PRO A 422 3.21 -26.64 26.74
C PRO A 422 3.28 -25.22 27.30
N VAL A 423 2.86 -25.03 28.56
CA VAL A 423 3.05 -23.77 29.25
C VAL A 423 4.56 -23.56 29.42
N GLN A 424 5.07 -22.49 28.83
CA GLN A 424 6.46 -22.09 29.03
C GLN A 424 6.56 -21.52 30.46
N LEU A 425 7.11 -22.30 31.39
CA LEU A 425 7.63 -21.74 32.63
C LEU A 425 8.84 -20.90 32.22
N ALA A 426 8.68 -19.58 32.29
CA ALA A 426 9.74 -18.61 32.04
C ALA A 426 10.85 -18.73 33.08
#